data_AF-A0A0B3ADI0-F1
#
_entry.id   AF-A0A0B3ADI0-F1
#
_cell.length_a   1.000
_cell.length_b   1.000
_cell.length_c   1.000
_cell.angle_alpha   90.00
_cell.angle_beta   90.00
_cell.angle_gamma   90.00
#
_symmetry.space_group_name_H-M   'P 1'
#
loop_
_entity.id
_entity.type
_entity.pdbx_description
1 polymer ?
#
loop_
_entity_poly.entity_id
_entity_poly.type
_entity_poly.pdbx_seq_one_letter_code
_entity_poly.pdbx_strand_id
1 'polypeptide(L)'
;MIAFLLFVVSILVFLNFYLYVKALLGSDLLISLDSKNKTLIIENEGEGIFNLQAKVLTSPFCQASCLLSLKDLSNGNLVYNETVHLSVSSPLIKEISISTNEETSGQTLYEASLWCETLKESLCYTKTDYPKSRTQILSITHRLNSVQKARKEKLKNQTESLNMEFSNVKNNINKMDFNFSSLDLSRFENVSISLNESFNNFSSRVDKLNLLYENQKYSALEAEFSVVKNNFEILNSEFKFFNSSVFSEINLYNLLIENISLMHKEILFLEDYNFSSLSVIAAESFVNDFNSMISNLTKKDILANKIILLNVVEKEKEKLLAIMNEENFSGILRNNKINVLISEAPLLKIKMDWNQSFQNFSLAEPQPICCFENECFTCINNSFLNYPVLFIHGHSFNKALSLETSFESFNGFSQRLEKDGYINAGELYSQDYSEISKEYLGKVNSSVVMKGTYYLDFSSKGNSFVLSSDWSNINTYVTRLREIISNVKYLTGKEKVILVSHSMGGLVVRRYIQRYGDEDLDKVILITVPNKGVDGFVIDYCSVFGANTECAEMDKNSLFIKNLNEAPFPKVPIYNIIGLGCNWENSVGDGIVKNESAYLEGANNIYFIGACNGLDFFHGNVLDPNRHPKIYEKVKELIEN
;
A
#
# COMPACT_ATOMS: atom_id res chain seq x y z
N MET A 1 56.77 45.99 -29.32
CA MET A 1 55.81 44.96 -29.77
C MET A 1 55.97 43.64 -28.99
N ILE A 2 57.15 43.01 -29.00
CA ILE A 2 57.40 41.75 -28.25
C ILE A 2 57.18 41.88 -26.74
N ALA A 3 57.63 42.98 -26.12
CA ALA A 3 57.42 43.23 -24.68
C ALA A 3 55.93 43.42 -24.31
N PHE A 4 55.13 44.01 -25.20
CA PHE A 4 53.69 44.16 -25.01
C PHE A 4 52.98 42.80 -25.12
N LEU A 5 53.40 41.96 -26.06
CA LEU A 5 52.87 40.61 -26.23
C LEU A 5 53.17 39.72 -25.00
N LEU A 6 54.39 39.79 -24.48
CA LEU A 6 54.79 39.09 -23.25
C LEU A 6 54.03 39.60 -22.01
N PHE A 7 53.75 40.90 -21.94
CA PHE A 7 52.94 41.48 -20.86
C PHE A 7 51.49 41.00 -20.91
N VAL A 8 50.87 40.96 -22.10
CA VAL A 8 49.52 40.42 -22.28
C VAL A 8 49.46 38.92 -21.96
N VAL A 9 50.45 38.14 -22.42
CA VAL A 9 50.55 36.70 -22.08
C VAL A 9 50.74 36.51 -20.58
N SER A 10 51.57 37.33 -19.91
CA SER A 10 51.75 37.26 -18.46
C SER A 10 50.48 37.64 -17.69
N ILE A 11 49.70 38.62 -18.18
CA ILE A 11 48.40 38.95 -17.60
C ILE A 11 47.44 37.78 -17.77
N LEU A 12 47.36 37.17 -18.95
CA LEU A 12 46.49 36.02 -19.19
C LEU A 12 46.89 34.82 -18.34
N VAL A 13 48.18 34.50 -18.24
CA VAL A 13 48.69 33.43 -17.37
C VAL A 13 48.42 33.74 -15.90
N PHE A 14 48.65 34.98 -15.46
CA PHE A 14 48.35 35.40 -14.09
C PHE A 14 46.85 35.39 -13.81
N LEU A 15 46.01 35.78 -14.75
CA LEU A 15 44.55 35.75 -14.62
C LEU A 15 44.06 34.30 -14.56
N ASN A 16 44.61 33.41 -15.39
CA ASN A 16 44.27 32.00 -15.39
C ASN A 16 44.75 31.30 -14.12
N PHE A 17 45.97 31.63 -13.66
CA PHE A 17 46.51 31.19 -12.37
C PHE A 17 45.70 31.75 -11.20
N TYR A 18 45.30 33.02 -11.24
CA TYR A 18 44.47 33.65 -10.22
C TYR A 18 43.07 33.04 -10.21
N LEU A 19 42.45 32.77 -11.35
CA LEU A 19 41.16 32.08 -11.44
C LEU A 19 41.27 30.62 -10.99
N TYR A 20 42.37 29.94 -11.30
CA TYR A 20 42.66 28.58 -10.85
C TYR A 20 42.87 28.53 -9.32
N VAL A 21 43.67 29.44 -8.78
CA VAL A 21 43.89 29.61 -7.34
C VAL A 21 42.61 30.08 -6.65
N LYS A 22 41.83 30.98 -7.25
CA LYS A 22 40.52 31.41 -6.74
C LYS A 22 39.46 30.32 -6.88
N ALA A 23 39.58 29.37 -7.80
CA ALA A 23 38.71 28.19 -7.87
C ALA A 23 39.13 27.13 -6.83
N LEU A 24 40.42 27.01 -6.53
CA LEU A 24 40.96 26.15 -5.46
C LEU A 24 40.73 26.72 -4.05
N LEU A 25 40.81 28.04 -3.91
CA LEU A 25 40.60 28.80 -2.66
C LEU A 25 39.19 29.41 -2.57
N GLY A 26 38.38 29.23 -3.60
CA GLY A 26 37.03 29.78 -3.70
C GLY A 26 36.07 28.95 -2.90
N SER A 27 35.64 29.50 -1.77
CA SER A 27 34.30 29.46 -1.13
C SER A 27 33.42 28.21 -1.11
N ASP A 28 33.81 27.06 -1.64
CA ASP A 28 32.85 25.98 -1.85
C ASP A 28 33.00 24.95 -0.75
N LEU A 29 32.21 25.14 0.31
CA LEU A 29 31.86 24.08 1.24
C LEU A 29 31.18 22.97 0.45
N LEU A 30 31.84 21.83 0.27
CA LEU A 30 31.21 20.62 -0.24
C LEU A 30 30.85 19.71 0.93
N ILE A 31 29.71 19.03 0.82
CA ILE A 31 29.26 18.12 1.87
C ILE A 31 28.84 16.78 1.28
N SER A 32 29.06 15.72 2.06
CA SER A 32 28.65 14.36 1.74
C SER A 32 27.99 13.77 2.98
N LEU A 33 26.85 13.12 2.77
CA LEU A 33 26.17 12.28 3.75
C LEU A 33 25.98 10.91 3.11
N ASP A 34 26.47 9.86 3.77
CA ASP A 34 26.25 8.48 3.35
C ASP A 34 25.99 7.59 4.56
N SER A 35 25.45 6.40 4.31
CA SER A 35 25.25 5.37 5.32
C SER A 35 25.79 4.05 4.83
N LYS A 36 26.61 3.38 5.65
CA LYS A 36 27.12 2.03 5.33
C LYS A 36 25.98 1.04 5.08
N ASN A 37 24.89 1.17 5.83
CA ASN A 37 23.69 0.35 5.69
C ASN A 37 22.48 1.27 5.45
N LYS A 38 21.86 1.22 4.26
CA LYS A 38 20.64 1.98 3.96
C LYS A 38 19.38 1.32 4.51
N THR A 39 19.43 -0.01 4.61
CA THR A 39 18.30 -0.84 5.03
C THR A 39 18.73 -1.81 6.12
N LEU A 40 17.92 -1.94 7.16
CA LEU A 40 18.10 -2.91 8.24
C LEU A 40 16.86 -3.79 8.36
N ILE A 41 17.05 -5.02 8.84
CA ILE A 41 15.97 -5.91 9.25
C ILE A 41 16.15 -6.20 10.74
N ILE A 42 15.12 -5.90 11.53
CA ILE A 42 15.12 -6.17 12.98
C ILE A 42 13.84 -6.92 13.37
N GLU A 43 13.88 -7.61 14.50
CA GLU A 43 12.65 -8.02 15.18
C GLU A 43 12.17 -6.90 16.10
N ASN A 44 10.86 -6.78 16.33
CA ASN A 44 10.29 -5.79 17.25
C ASN A 44 10.90 -5.98 18.65
N GLU A 45 11.16 -4.87 19.35
CA GLU A 45 11.97 -4.75 20.57
C GLU A 45 13.49 -5.00 20.38
N GLY A 46 13.92 -5.33 19.16
CA GLY A 46 15.33 -5.36 18.78
C GLY A 46 15.89 -3.98 18.46
N GLU A 47 17.23 -3.89 18.44
CA GLU A 47 17.96 -2.69 18.07
C GLU A 47 18.63 -2.85 16.71
N GLY A 48 18.50 -1.83 15.85
CA GLY A 48 19.22 -1.69 14.59
C GLY A 48 20.13 -0.47 14.63
N ILE A 49 21.35 -0.58 14.11
CA ILE A 49 22.34 0.52 14.14
C ILE A 49 22.57 1.04 12.74
N PHE A 50 22.25 2.32 12.53
CA PHE A 50 22.67 3.05 11.33
C PHE A 50 24.05 3.68 11.56
N ASN A 51 24.92 3.54 10.56
CA ASN A 51 26.28 4.08 10.56
C ASN A 51 26.35 5.22 9.56
N LEU A 52 26.07 6.43 10.03
CA LEU A 52 26.09 7.64 9.22
C LEU A 52 27.51 8.19 9.12
N GLN A 53 27.93 8.49 7.89
CA GLN A 53 29.19 9.14 7.61
C GLN A 53 28.95 10.52 7.00
N ALA A 54 29.39 11.55 7.70
CA ALA A 54 29.34 12.93 7.22
C ALA A 54 30.76 13.45 6.96
N LYS A 55 30.96 14.05 5.79
CA LYS A 55 32.25 14.59 5.38
C LYS A 55 32.07 15.98 4.78
N VAL A 56 33.07 16.83 4.94
CA VAL A 56 33.11 18.17 4.33
C VAL A 56 34.41 18.36 3.55
N LEU A 57 34.34 19.06 2.42
CA LEU A 57 35.50 19.65 1.77
C LEU A 57 35.43 21.16 2.00
N THR A 58 36.42 21.69 2.69
CA THR A 58 36.59 23.13 2.95
C THR A 58 38.05 23.50 2.71
N SER A 59 38.36 24.80 2.68
CA SER A 59 39.74 25.25 2.83
C SER A 59 40.34 24.64 4.12
N PRO A 60 41.61 24.19 4.12
CA PRO A 60 42.26 23.63 5.31
C PRO A 60 42.23 24.54 6.55
N PHE A 61 42.01 25.84 6.35
CA PHE A 61 41.90 26.85 7.41
C PHE A 61 40.47 27.19 7.81
N CYS A 62 39.47 26.44 7.31
CA CYS A 62 38.05 26.67 7.54
C CYS A 62 37.37 25.44 8.11
N GLN A 63 36.48 25.65 9.07
CA GLN A 63 35.58 24.63 9.61
C GLN A 63 34.15 24.84 9.10
N ALA A 64 33.37 23.77 9.09
CA ALA A 64 31.94 23.80 8.82
C ALA A 64 31.17 23.46 10.10
N SER A 65 30.16 24.26 10.44
CA SER A 65 29.16 23.88 11.43
C SER A 65 28.04 23.14 10.72
N CYS A 66 27.81 21.89 11.11
CA CYS A 66 26.88 20.98 10.46
C CYS A 66 25.85 20.45 11.44
N LEU A 67 24.56 20.57 11.11
CA LEU A 67 23.46 19.94 11.81
C LEU A 67 23.19 18.57 11.19
N LEU A 68 23.48 17.50 11.92
CA LEU A 68 23.12 16.13 11.55
C LEU A 68 21.83 15.74 12.27
N SER A 69 20.82 15.34 11.51
CA SER A 69 19.52 14.94 12.04
C SER A 69 19.04 13.62 11.43
N LEU A 70 18.26 12.87 12.21
CA LEU A 70 17.52 11.69 11.76
C LEU A 70 16.06 11.85 12.17
N LYS A 71 15.16 11.89 11.19
CA LYS A 71 13.73 12.06 11.37
C LYS A 71 13.00 10.78 11.00
N ASP A 72 12.07 10.34 11.83
CA ASP A 72 11.12 9.27 11.52
C ASP A 72 10.02 9.83 10.60
N LEU A 73 9.89 9.29 9.38
CA LEU A 73 8.91 9.76 8.41
C LEU A 73 7.50 9.24 8.67
N SER A 74 7.34 8.26 9.56
CA SER A 74 6.01 7.76 9.94
C SER A 74 5.22 8.76 10.77
N ASN A 75 5.88 9.47 11.69
CA ASN A 75 5.23 10.38 12.66
C ASN A 75 5.84 11.80 12.65
N GLY A 76 6.95 12.01 11.93
CA GLY A 76 7.65 13.28 11.82
C GLY A 76 8.60 13.60 12.97
N ASN A 77 8.79 12.72 13.95
CA ASN A 77 9.62 12.96 15.12
C ASN A 77 11.11 12.94 14.79
N LEU A 78 11.86 13.85 15.41
CA LEU A 78 13.33 13.81 15.37
C LEU A 78 13.83 12.77 16.37
N VAL A 79 14.44 11.70 15.84
CA VAL A 79 15.06 10.63 16.62
C VAL A 79 16.48 10.99 17.01
N TYR A 80 17.14 11.78 16.17
CA TYR A 80 18.50 12.24 16.40
C TYR A 80 18.66 13.67 15.91
N ASN A 81 19.40 14.49 16.66
CA ASN A 81 19.76 15.85 16.26
C ASN A 81 21.03 16.30 16.99
N GLU A 82 22.11 16.56 16.26
CA GLU A 82 23.38 17.03 16.82
C GLU A 82 24.02 18.07 15.89
N THR A 83 24.51 19.17 16.46
CA THR A 83 25.40 20.09 15.74
C THR A 83 26.84 19.66 15.96
N VAL A 84 27.56 19.44 14.86
CA VAL A 84 28.96 19.02 14.84
C VAL A 84 29.81 20.02 14.06
N HIS A 85 31.09 20.11 14.41
CA HIS A 85 32.05 20.93 13.67
C HIS A 85 32.97 20.00 12.87
N LEU A 86 32.92 20.13 11.55
CA LEU A 86 33.65 19.27 10.62
C LEU A 86 34.74 20.05 9.89
N SER A 87 35.83 19.36 9.58
CA SER A 87 36.91 19.85 8.73
C SER A 87 37.37 18.72 7.80
N VAL A 88 38.15 19.04 6.76
CA VAL A 88 38.65 18.05 5.79
C VAL A 88 39.43 16.91 6.46
N SER A 89 40.15 17.20 7.54
CA SER A 89 40.96 16.22 8.27
C SER A 89 40.16 15.37 9.26
N SER A 90 38.89 15.69 9.50
CA SER A 90 38.11 15.13 10.61
C SER A 90 36.68 14.80 10.15
N PRO A 91 36.50 13.76 9.32
CA PRO A 91 35.17 13.29 8.95
C PRO A 91 34.45 12.70 10.17
N LEU A 92 33.13 12.82 10.21
CA LEU A 92 32.30 12.22 11.25
C LEU A 92 31.82 10.83 10.82
N ILE A 93 31.92 9.88 11.74
CA ILE A 93 31.20 8.62 11.70
C ILE A 93 30.34 8.56 12.96
N LYS A 94 29.02 8.45 12.80
CA LYS A 94 28.07 8.39 13.91
C LYS A 94 27.24 7.12 13.82
N GLU A 95 27.24 6.36 14.92
CA GLU A 95 26.36 5.22 15.11
C GLU A 95 25.09 5.69 15.81
N ILE A 96 23.93 5.42 15.22
CA ILE A 96 22.62 5.76 15.77
C ILE A 96 21.83 4.47 15.91
N SER A 97 21.55 4.07 17.17
CA SER A 97 20.70 2.93 17.47
C SER A 97 19.23 3.33 17.37
N ILE A 98 18.45 2.50 16.70
CA ILE A 98 17.00 2.63 16.52
C ILE A 98 16.36 1.34 16.98
N SER A 99 15.40 1.45 17.89
CA SER A 99 14.52 0.35 18.27
C SER A 99 13.10 0.66 17.82
N THR A 100 12.36 -0.40 17.49
CA THR A 100 10.94 -0.32 17.16
C THR A 100 10.17 -1.09 18.21
N ASN A 101 9.09 -0.50 18.73
CA ASN A 101 8.18 -1.16 19.67
C ASN A 101 6.78 -1.30 19.04
N GLU A 102 6.76 -1.69 17.76
CA GLU A 102 5.51 -1.85 17.03
C GLU A 102 4.88 -3.23 17.32
N GLU A 103 3.55 -3.29 17.32
CA GLU A 103 2.81 -4.56 17.33
C GLU A 103 2.75 -5.21 15.95
N THR A 104 3.00 -4.42 14.91
CA THR A 104 2.89 -4.78 13.50
C THR A 104 4.24 -5.29 12.98
N SER A 105 4.18 -5.98 11.85
CA SER A 105 5.34 -6.17 10.97
C SER A 105 5.21 -5.24 9.77
N GLY A 106 6.33 -4.68 9.32
CA GLY A 106 6.24 -3.51 8.47
C GLY A 106 7.57 -2.89 8.08
N GLN A 107 7.47 -1.65 7.60
CA GLN A 107 8.60 -0.81 7.27
C GLN A 107 8.42 0.61 7.80
N THR A 108 9.48 1.12 8.43
CA THR A 108 9.60 2.51 8.84
C THR A 108 10.72 3.17 8.03
N LEU A 109 10.45 4.34 7.46
CA LEU A 109 11.43 5.14 6.75
C LEU A 109 11.96 6.25 7.65
N TYR A 110 13.26 6.52 7.54
CA TYR A 110 13.92 7.60 8.25
C TYR A 110 14.63 8.50 7.26
N GLU A 111 14.56 9.80 7.49
CA GLU A 111 15.32 10.80 6.75
C GLU A 111 16.54 11.21 7.56
N ALA A 112 17.72 10.89 7.02
CA ALA A 112 18.98 11.43 7.50
C ALA A 112 19.26 12.73 6.73
N SER A 113 19.42 13.83 7.44
CA SER A 113 19.62 15.16 6.87
C SER A 113 20.86 15.83 7.49
N LEU A 114 21.72 16.38 6.63
CA LEU A 114 22.94 17.11 6.99
C LEU A 114 22.88 18.52 6.42
N TRP A 115 22.91 19.53 7.29
CA TRP A 115 22.89 20.94 6.92
C TRP A 115 24.14 21.64 7.40
N CYS A 116 24.96 22.22 6.53
CA CYS A 116 26.24 22.79 6.90
C CYS A 116 26.43 24.24 6.43
N GLU A 117 27.08 25.03 7.27
CA GLU A 117 27.53 26.40 6.99
C GLU A 117 29.01 26.56 7.34
N THR A 118 29.73 27.41 6.61
CA THR A 118 31.14 27.69 6.91
C THR A 118 31.26 28.62 8.10
N LEU A 119 32.07 28.26 9.08
CA LEU A 119 32.38 29.11 10.22
C LEU A 119 33.44 30.15 9.85
N LYS A 120 33.21 31.40 10.28
CA LYS A 120 34.14 32.50 10.04
C LYS A 120 35.20 32.56 11.15
N GLU A 121 36.39 32.07 10.85
CA GLU A 121 37.59 32.14 11.71
C GLU A 121 38.64 33.12 11.15
N SER A 122 39.66 33.50 11.96
CA SER A 122 40.62 34.56 11.60
C SER A 122 41.46 34.29 10.35
N LEU A 123 41.64 33.01 9.98
CA LEU A 123 42.34 32.56 8.77
C LEU A 123 41.38 32.00 7.70
N CYS A 124 40.07 31.98 7.98
CA CYS A 124 39.05 31.55 7.05
C CYS A 124 38.48 32.75 6.31
N TYR A 125 39.04 33.04 5.13
CA TYR A 125 38.64 34.17 4.29
C TYR A 125 37.43 33.87 3.39
N THR A 126 36.86 32.68 3.48
CA THR A 126 35.75 32.21 2.65
C THR A 126 34.45 32.21 3.43
N LYS A 127 33.40 32.79 2.85
CA LYS A 127 32.03 32.69 3.34
C LYS A 127 31.23 31.88 2.32
N THR A 128 30.44 30.92 2.80
CA THR A 128 29.39 30.29 1.99
C THR A 128 28.24 31.29 1.82
N ASP A 129 27.79 31.49 0.58
CA ASP A 129 26.66 32.39 0.31
C ASP A 129 25.33 31.82 0.86
N TYR A 130 25.23 30.49 0.95
CA TYR A 130 24.06 29.76 1.47
C TYR A 130 24.48 28.44 2.17
N PRO A 131 23.71 27.97 3.17
CA PRO A 131 23.90 26.63 3.74
C PRO A 131 23.78 25.54 2.68
N LYS A 132 24.60 24.50 2.81
CA LYS A 132 24.52 23.29 1.98
C LYS A 132 23.75 22.19 2.69
N SER A 133 22.92 21.44 1.96
CA SER A 133 22.13 20.34 2.51
C SER A 133 22.29 19.03 1.74
N ARG A 134 22.36 17.90 2.45
CA ARG A 134 22.25 16.55 1.89
C ARG A 134 21.20 15.76 2.66
N THR A 135 20.48 14.93 1.94
CA THR A 135 19.40 14.09 2.48
C THR A 135 19.58 12.67 1.99
N GLN A 136 19.27 11.70 2.83
CA GLN A 136 19.25 10.29 2.47
C GLN A 136 18.13 9.58 3.23
N ILE A 137 17.44 8.68 2.54
CA ILE A 137 16.39 7.86 3.15
C ILE A 137 16.97 6.51 3.57
N LEU A 138 16.76 6.18 4.83
CA LEU A 138 17.08 4.91 5.45
C LEU A 138 15.79 4.15 5.75
N SER A 139 15.89 2.84 5.90
CA SER A 139 14.74 1.99 6.18
C SER A 139 15.03 0.95 7.24
N ILE A 140 14.04 0.72 8.09
CA ILE A 140 13.98 -0.43 8.98
C ILE A 140 12.78 -1.28 8.57
N THR A 141 13.04 -2.52 8.17
CA THR A 141 11.99 -3.54 8.08
C THR A 141 11.92 -4.25 9.43
N HIS A 142 10.80 -4.14 10.11
CA HIS A 142 10.60 -4.75 11.42
C HIS A 142 9.66 -5.95 11.32
N ARG A 143 10.01 -7.02 12.05
CA ARG A 143 9.28 -8.29 12.07
C ARG A 143 8.76 -8.60 13.45
N LEU A 144 7.66 -9.34 13.53
CA LEU A 144 7.15 -9.84 14.80
C LEU A 144 8.22 -10.67 15.51
N ASN A 145 8.43 -10.40 16.80
CA ASN A 145 9.28 -11.24 17.65
C ASN A 145 8.57 -12.57 17.98
N SER A 146 9.26 -13.49 18.66
CA SER A 146 8.73 -14.83 18.97
C SER A 146 7.43 -14.81 19.78
N VAL A 147 7.30 -13.89 20.74
CA VAL A 147 6.11 -13.73 21.58
C VAL A 147 4.93 -13.21 20.75
N GLN A 148 5.16 -12.19 19.92
CA GLN A 148 4.16 -11.62 19.03
C GLN A 148 3.69 -12.63 17.98
N LYS A 149 4.60 -13.44 17.40
CA LYS A 149 4.26 -14.54 16.48
C LYS A 149 3.33 -15.56 17.16
N ALA A 150 3.66 -16.00 18.37
CA ALA A 150 2.82 -16.94 19.11
C ALA A 150 1.43 -16.35 19.41
N ARG A 151 1.36 -15.06 19.76
CA ARG A 151 0.10 -14.34 19.98
C ARG A 151 -0.75 -14.25 18.71
N LYS A 152 -0.13 -13.91 17.57
CA LYS A 152 -0.78 -13.88 16.25
C LYS A 152 -1.42 -15.22 15.93
N GLU A 153 -0.67 -16.33 16.03
CA GLU A 153 -1.19 -17.67 15.71
C GLU A 153 -2.32 -18.10 16.66
N LYS A 154 -2.20 -17.82 17.96
CA LYS A 154 -3.27 -18.06 18.93
C LYS A 154 -4.55 -17.32 18.53
N LEU A 155 -4.45 -16.01 18.24
CA LEU A 155 -5.61 -15.18 17.90
C LEU A 155 -6.20 -15.56 16.53
N LYS A 156 -5.37 -15.99 15.57
CA LYS A 156 -5.83 -16.52 14.28
C LYS A 156 -6.76 -17.71 14.50
N ASN A 157 -6.26 -18.75 15.17
CA ASN A 157 -7.00 -19.98 15.42
C ASN A 157 -8.29 -19.72 16.21
N GLN A 158 -8.23 -18.84 17.21
CA GLN A 158 -9.40 -18.46 18.01
C GLN A 158 -10.47 -17.73 17.17
N THR A 159 -10.05 -16.79 16.32
CA THR A 159 -10.94 -16.01 15.47
C THR A 159 -11.54 -16.88 14.36
N GLU A 160 -10.77 -17.76 13.74
CA GLU A 160 -11.26 -18.73 12.75
C GLU A 160 -12.28 -19.69 13.36
N SER A 161 -12.00 -20.24 14.56
CA SER A 161 -12.95 -21.10 15.29
C SER A 161 -14.29 -20.41 15.54
N LEU A 162 -14.25 -19.16 16.03
CA LEU A 162 -15.44 -18.38 16.30
C LEU A 162 -16.24 -18.10 15.01
N ASN A 163 -15.56 -17.73 13.92
CA ASN A 163 -16.21 -17.51 12.62
C ASN A 163 -16.90 -18.77 12.10
N MET A 164 -16.26 -19.94 12.23
CA MET A 164 -16.84 -21.22 11.83
C MET A 164 -18.08 -21.55 12.67
N GLU A 165 -17.98 -21.44 14.00
CA GLU A 165 -19.12 -21.68 14.89
C GLU A 165 -20.29 -20.72 14.61
N PHE A 166 -20.00 -19.43 14.45
CA PHE A 166 -20.99 -18.41 14.12
C PHE A 166 -21.69 -18.69 12.79
N SER A 167 -20.92 -18.98 11.75
CA SER A 167 -21.45 -19.27 10.41
C SER A 167 -22.32 -20.53 10.40
N ASN A 168 -21.91 -21.57 11.15
CA ASN A 168 -22.68 -22.80 11.29
C ASN A 168 -24.05 -22.54 11.94
N VAL A 169 -24.08 -21.78 13.05
CA VAL A 169 -25.34 -21.45 13.73
C VAL A 169 -26.24 -20.60 12.85
N LYS A 170 -25.69 -19.56 12.20
CA LYS A 170 -26.43 -18.70 11.28
C LYS A 170 -27.04 -19.48 10.12
N ASN A 171 -26.28 -20.40 9.51
CA ASN A 171 -26.77 -21.27 8.44
C ASN A 171 -27.87 -22.21 8.91
N ASN A 172 -27.78 -22.75 10.13
CA ASN A 172 -28.82 -23.61 10.69
C ASN A 172 -30.13 -22.84 10.90
N ILE A 173 -30.08 -21.64 11.47
CA ILE A 173 -31.26 -20.78 11.66
C ILE A 173 -31.94 -20.49 10.31
N ASN A 174 -31.15 -20.11 9.29
CA ASN A 174 -31.67 -19.80 7.96
C ASN A 174 -32.30 -20.98 7.23
N LYS A 175 -31.95 -22.22 7.60
CA LYS A 175 -32.51 -23.46 7.00
C LYS A 175 -33.76 -23.97 7.74
N MET A 176 -34.13 -23.38 8.87
CA MET A 176 -35.31 -23.82 9.61
C MET A 176 -36.58 -23.46 8.85
N ASP A 177 -37.40 -24.47 8.58
CA ASP A 177 -38.73 -24.33 7.98
C ASP A 177 -39.78 -24.75 9.02
N PHE A 178 -40.78 -23.89 9.20
CA PHE A 178 -41.90 -24.09 10.13
C PHE A 178 -43.24 -24.30 9.41
N ASN A 179 -43.24 -24.35 8.07
CA ASN A 179 -44.46 -24.48 7.28
C ASN A 179 -44.87 -25.95 7.08
N PHE A 180 -45.43 -26.54 8.14
CA PHE A 180 -46.00 -27.88 8.09
C PHE A 180 -47.52 -27.84 7.89
N SER A 181 -48.03 -28.77 7.07
CA SER A 181 -49.46 -28.83 6.70
C SER A 181 -50.37 -29.22 7.86
N SER A 182 -49.90 -30.10 8.73
CA SER A 182 -50.69 -30.66 9.83
C SER A 182 -50.33 -30.07 11.19
N LEU A 183 -49.11 -29.55 11.41
CA LEU A 183 -48.65 -29.04 12.70
C LEU A 183 -48.41 -27.52 12.66
N ASP A 184 -49.00 -26.78 13.59
CA ASP A 184 -48.74 -25.35 13.74
C ASP A 184 -47.52 -25.09 14.63
N LEU A 185 -46.46 -24.55 14.03
CA LEU A 185 -45.22 -24.14 14.69
C LEU A 185 -44.98 -22.62 14.61
N SER A 186 -46.01 -21.82 14.31
CA SER A 186 -45.91 -20.35 14.17
C SER A 186 -45.29 -19.65 15.38
N ARG A 187 -45.46 -20.20 16.59
CA ARG A 187 -44.81 -19.69 17.80
C ARG A 187 -43.28 -19.69 17.72
N PHE A 188 -42.69 -20.65 17.01
CA PHE A 188 -41.26 -20.74 16.81
C PHE A 188 -40.77 -19.91 15.63
N GLU A 189 -41.62 -19.66 14.64
CA GLU A 189 -41.30 -18.80 13.50
C GLU A 189 -40.92 -17.38 13.97
N ASN A 190 -41.73 -16.79 14.86
CA ASN A 190 -41.44 -15.48 15.43
C ASN A 190 -40.12 -15.44 16.21
N VAL A 191 -39.83 -16.50 16.98
CA VAL A 191 -38.59 -16.62 17.74
C VAL A 191 -37.38 -16.81 16.80
N SER A 192 -37.53 -17.60 15.74
CA SER A 192 -36.49 -17.78 14.72
C SER A 192 -36.15 -16.47 14.00
N ILE A 193 -37.17 -15.68 13.63
CA ILE A 193 -36.97 -14.35 13.02
C ILE A 193 -36.18 -13.44 13.96
N SER A 194 -36.57 -13.37 15.23
CA SER A 194 -35.88 -12.54 16.23
C SER A 194 -34.43 -13.01 16.48
N LEU A 195 -34.20 -14.32 16.57
CA LEU A 195 -32.85 -14.88 16.67
C LEU A 195 -32.01 -14.53 15.44
N ASN A 196 -32.56 -14.71 14.23
CA ASN A 196 -31.85 -14.40 12.99
C ASN A 196 -31.44 -12.91 12.94
N GLU A 197 -32.31 -12.00 13.36
CA GLU A 197 -31.98 -10.59 13.49
C GLU A 197 -30.83 -10.35 14.49
N SER A 198 -30.86 -11.00 15.65
CA SER A 198 -29.75 -10.94 16.62
C SER A 198 -28.42 -11.45 16.05
N PHE A 199 -28.42 -12.57 15.30
CA PHE A 199 -27.21 -13.07 14.62
C PHE A 199 -26.74 -12.15 13.49
N ASN A 200 -27.66 -11.52 12.76
CA ASN A 200 -27.31 -10.54 11.73
C ASN A 200 -26.65 -9.30 12.34
N ASN A 201 -27.21 -8.77 13.42
CA ASN A 201 -26.63 -7.66 14.18
C ASN A 201 -25.24 -8.02 14.74
N PHE A 202 -25.08 -9.27 15.19
CA PHE A 202 -23.81 -9.77 15.72
C PHE A 202 -22.71 -9.89 14.65
N SER A 203 -23.06 -10.08 13.37
CA SER A 203 -22.10 -10.21 12.26
C SER A 203 -21.05 -9.10 12.24
N SER A 204 -21.47 -7.86 12.46
CA SER A 204 -20.57 -6.69 12.50
C SER A 204 -19.46 -6.79 13.55
N ARG A 205 -19.71 -7.50 14.67
CA ARG A 205 -18.71 -7.73 15.73
C ARG A 205 -17.70 -8.78 15.31
N VAL A 206 -18.14 -9.81 14.58
CA VAL A 206 -17.26 -10.83 14.01
C VAL A 206 -16.36 -10.20 12.93
N ASP A 207 -16.94 -9.40 12.05
CA ASP A 207 -16.20 -8.68 11.00
C ASP A 207 -15.15 -7.74 11.61
N LYS A 208 -15.45 -7.09 12.74
CA LYS A 208 -14.49 -6.27 13.48
C LYS A 208 -13.28 -7.08 13.96
N LEU A 209 -13.46 -8.33 14.41
CA LEU A 209 -12.32 -9.19 14.80
C LEU A 209 -11.43 -9.52 13.59
N ASN A 210 -12.05 -9.84 12.45
CA ASN A 210 -11.34 -10.12 11.20
C ASN A 210 -10.50 -8.90 10.77
N LEU A 211 -11.10 -7.69 10.81
CA LEU A 211 -10.40 -6.44 10.50
C LEU A 211 -9.25 -6.14 11.47
N LEU A 212 -9.41 -6.41 12.77
CA LEU A 212 -8.33 -6.22 13.75
C LEU A 212 -7.16 -7.18 13.48
N TYR A 213 -7.44 -8.42 13.06
CA TYR A 213 -6.42 -9.39 12.67
C TYR A 213 -5.68 -8.96 11.41
N GLU A 214 -6.41 -8.58 10.36
CA GLU A 214 -5.84 -8.15 9.07
C GLU A 214 -4.96 -6.90 9.21
N ASN A 215 -5.35 -5.97 10.07
CA ASN A 215 -4.58 -4.77 10.37
C ASN A 215 -3.48 -4.99 11.42
N GLN A 216 -3.19 -6.25 11.80
CA GLN A 216 -2.17 -6.63 12.77
C GLN A 216 -2.34 -5.97 14.16
N LYS A 217 -3.56 -5.59 14.55
CA LYS A 217 -3.87 -4.95 15.84
C LYS A 217 -4.13 -6.00 16.93
N TYR A 218 -3.12 -6.82 17.22
CA TYR A 218 -3.27 -8.01 18.04
C TYR A 218 -3.67 -7.72 19.49
N SER A 219 -3.22 -6.62 20.10
CA SER A 219 -3.67 -6.26 21.45
C SER A 219 -5.15 -5.88 21.52
N ALA A 220 -5.61 -5.09 20.56
CA ALA A 220 -7.01 -4.73 20.45
C ALA A 220 -7.88 -5.95 20.12
N LEU A 221 -7.38 -6.86 19.26
CA LEU A 221 -8.05 -8.12 18.93
C LEU A 221 -8.24 -8.99 20.17
N GLU A 222 -7.21 -9.19 21.00
CA GLU A 222 -7.33 -10.04 22.20
C GLU A 222 -8.35 -9.48 23.21
N ALA A 223 -8.36 -8.15 23.40
CA ALA A 223 -9.32 -7.48 24.27
C ALA A 223 -10.77 -7.62 23.74
N GLU A 224 -10.98 -7.37 22.45
CA GLU A 224 -12.30 -7.45 21.82
C GLU A 224 -12.81 -8.90 21.74
N PHE A 225 -11.91 -9.85 21.43
CA PHE A 225 -12.26 -11.26 21.24
C PHE A 225 -12.96 -11.85 22.47
N SER A 226 -12.48 -11.54 23.68
CA SER A 226 -13.07 -12.04 24.92
C SER A 226 -14.53 -11.57 25.09
N VAL A 227 -14.81 -10.32 24.74
CA VAL A 227 -16.16 -9.73 24.81
C VAL A 227 -17.07 -10.34 23.75
N VAL A 228 -16.59 -10.44 22.51
CA VAL A 228 -17.37 -10.99 21.39
C VAL A 228 -17.66 -12.47 21.63
N LYS A 229 -16.68 -13.25 22.09
CA LYS A 229 -16.87 -14.66 22.42
C LYS A 229 -17.93 -14.88 23.49
N ASN A 230 -17.89 -14.15 24.60
CA ASN A 230 -18.88 -14.29 25.67
C ASN A 230 -20.29 -13.95 25.17
N ASN A 231 -20.43 -12.89 24.36
CA ASN A 231 -21.72 -12.52 23.76
C ASN A 231 -22.22 -13.59 22.79
N PHE A 232 -21.33 -14.19 22.00
CA PHE A 232 -21.67 -15.31 21.13
C PHE A 232 -22.09 -16.55 21.91
N GLU A 233 -21.44 -16.88 23.03
CA GLU A 233 -21.81 -18.02 23.87
C GLU A 233 -23.23 -17.88 24.43
N ILE A 234 -23.62 -16.67 24.86
CA ILE A 234 -24.99 -16.37 25.30
C ILE A 234 -25.98 -16.58 24.15
N LEU A 235 -25.73 -15.95 23.00
CA LEU A 235 -26.62 -16.04 21.84
C LEU A 235 -26.73 -17.47 21.29
N ASN A 236 -25.63 -18.22 21.29
CA ASN A 236 -25.60 -19.62 20.89
C ASN A 236 -26.34 -20.52 21.90
N SER A 237 -26.30 -20.20 23.19
CA SER A 237 -27.11 -20.89 24.21
C SER A 237 -28.61 -20.71 23.96
N GLU A 238 -29.05 -19.48 23.66
CA GLU A 238 -30.44 -19.17 23.28
C GLU A 238 -30.86 -19.96 22.03
N PHE A 239 -30.02 -19.99 21.01
CA PHE A 239 -30.25 -20.81 19.81
C PHE A 239 -30.35 -22.31 20.16
N LYS A 240 -29.44 -22.86 20.97
CA LYS A 240 -29.47 -24.28 21.35
C LYS A 240 -30.76 -24.65 22.10
N PHE A 241 -31.20 -23.78 23.01
CA PHE A 241 -32.46 -23.96 23.73
C PHE A 241 -33.67 -23.93 22.79
N PHE A 242 -33.71 -22.94 21.88
CA PHE A 242 -34.73 -22.82 20.86
C PHE A 242 -34.78 -24.06 19.95
N ASN A 243 -33.63 -24.46 19.39
CA ASN A 243 -33.47 -25.62 18.53
C ASN A 243 -33.94 -26.91 19.21
N SER A 244 -33.61 -27.09 20.49
CA SER A 244 -34.05 -28.25 21.28
C SER A 244 -35.56 -28.25 21.51
N SER A 245 -36.18 -27.07 21.69
CA SER A 245 -37.62 -26.93 21.87
C SER A 245 -38.39 -27.31 20.60
N VAL A 246 -37.93 -26.84 19.44
CA VAL A 246 -38.49 -27.21 18.12
C VAL A 246 -38.37 -28.73 17.90
N PHE A 247 -37.18 -29.28 18.14
CA PHE A 247 -36.91 -30.70 17.95
C PHE A 247 -37.79 -31.57 18.86
N SER A 248 -37.97 -31.16 20.12
CA SER A 248 -38.83 -31.87 21.07
C SER A 248 -40.29 -31.91 20.61
N GLU A 249 -40.84 -30.79 20.12
CA GLU A 249 -42.23 -30.73 19.67
C GLU A 249 -42.48 -31.57 18.42
N ILE A 250 -41.55 -31.54 17.46
CA ILE A 250 -41.64 -32.39 16.26
C ILE A 250 -41.54 -33.87 16.61
N ASN A 251 -40.67 -34.25 17.56
CA ASN A 251 -40.55 -35.64 18.00
C ASN A 251 -41.82 -36.13 18.70
N LEU A 252 -42.41 -35.31 19.57
CA LEU A 252 -43.68 -35.66 20.22
C LEU A 252 -44.81 -35.79 19.21
N TYR A 253 -44.86 -34.92 18.20
CA TYR A 253 -45.78 -35.07 17.08
C TYR A 253 -45.55 -36.40 16.35
N ASN A 254 -44.31 -36.73 15.99
CA ASN A 254 -43.99 -37.98 15.30
C ASN A 254 -44.32 -39.25 16.11
N LEU A 255 -44.18 -39.19 17.44
CA LEU A 255 -44.61 -40.26 18.35
C LEU A 255 -46.14 -40.39 18.39
N LEU A 256 -46.87 -39.27 18.42
CA LEU A 256 -48.33 -39.27 18.33
C LEU A 256 -48.80 -39.94 17.02
N ILE A 257 -48.19 -39.62 15.88
CA ILE A 257 -48.50 -40.26 14.59
C ILE A 257 -48.24 -41.77 14.62
N GLU A 258 -47.17 -42.20 15.29
CA GLU A 258 -46.85 -43.63 15.45
C GLU A 258 -47.88 -44.36 16.31
N ASN A 259 -48.28 -43.77 17.44
CA ASN A 259 -49.32 -44.33 18.29
C ASN A 259 -50.66 -44.45 17.56
N ILE A 260 -51.04 -43.45 16.77
CA ILE A 260 -52.25 -43.49 15.95
C ILE A 260 -52.15 -44.56 14.88
N SER A 261 -50.99 -44.69 14.22
CA SER A 261 -50.76 -45.77 13.24
C SER A 261 -50.86 -47.15 13.88
N LEU A 262 -50.46 -47.32 15.14
CA LEU A 262 -50.62 -48.57 15.87
C LEU A 262 -52.10 -48.81 16.21
N MET A 263 -52.78 -47.80 16.77
CA MET A 263 -54.19 -47.87 17.10
C MET A 263 -55.06 -48.17 15.87
N HIS A 264 -54.73 -47.60 14.71
CA HIS A 264 -55.40 -47.91 13.44
C HIS A 264 -55.23 -49.38 13.06
N LYS A 265 -54.05 -49.99 13.27
CA LYS A 265 -53.87 -51.43 13.00
C LYS A 265 -54.70 -52.29 13.94
N GLU A 266 -54.84 -51.87 15.20
CA GLU A 266 -55.65 -52.58 16.20
C GLU A 266 -57.16 -52.45 15.91
N ILE A 267 -57.62 -51.26 15.50
CA ILE A 267 -59.05 -50.99 15.28
C ILE A 267 -59.60 -51.74 14.06
N LEU A 268 -58.77 -52.02 13.05
CA LEU A 268 -59.16 -52.82 11.88
C LEU A 268 -59.65 -54.23 12.25
N PHE A 269 -59.19 -54.81 13.36
CA PHE A 269 -59.69 -56.10 13.85
C PHE A 269 -61.19 -56.07 14.20
N LEU A 270 -61.75 -54.89 14.50
CA LEU A 270 -63.17 -54.75 14.86
C LEU A 270 -64.10 -55.05 13.68
N GLU A 271 -63.65 -54.92 12.42
CA GLU A 271 -64.45 -55.25 11.23
C GLU A 271 -64.79 -56.76 11.19
N ASP A 272 -63.82 -57.58 11.57
CA ASP A 272 -63.93 -59.04 11.59
C ASP A 272 -64.50 -59.59 12.90
N TYR A 273 -64.63 -58.76 13.94
CA TYR A 273 -65.19 -59.17 15.23
C TYR A 273 -66.72 -59.30 15.21
N ASN A 274 -67.28 -60.20 16.04
CA ASN A 274 -68.73 -60.34 16.24
C ASN A 274 -69.10 -59.81 17.64
N PHE A 275 -70.00 -58.84 17.71
CA PHE A 275 -70.37 -58.11 18.93
C PHE A 275 -71.75 -58.51 19.47
N SER A 276 -72.00 -58.19 20.75
CA SER A 276 -73.34 -58.18 21.34
C SER A 276 -74.13 -56.94 20.88
N SER A 277 -75.38 -56.77 21.34
CA SER A 277 -76.14 -55.53 21.11
C SER A 277 -75.58 -54.31 21.86
N LEU A 278 -74.87 -54.50 22.98
CA LEU A 278 -74.30 -53.42 23.77
C LEU A 278 -72.90 -53.06 23.27
N SER A 279 -72.03 -54.05 23.08
CA SER A 279 -70.65 -53.82 22.62
C SER A 279 -70.57 -53.31 21.19
N VAL A 280 -71.56 -53.62 20.32
CA VAL A 280 -71.60 -53.04 18.96
C VAL A 280 -71.82 -51.52 19.01
N ILE A 281 -72.66 -51.01 19.90
CA ILE A 281 -72.92 -49.56 20.06
C ILE A 281 -71.65 -48.86 20.56
N ALA A 282 -70.96 -49.45 21.53
CA ALA A 282 -69.70 -48.91 22.04
C ALA A 282 -68.59 -48.94 20.97
N ALA A 283 -68.52 -50.01 20.17
CA ALA A 283 -67.56 -50.12 19.07
C ALA A 283 -67.82 -49.09 17.98
N GLU A 284 -69.09 -48.89 17.57
CA GLU A 284 -69.46 -47.87 16.60
C GLU A 284 -69.19 -46.45 17.12
N SER A 285 -69.43 -46.17 18.40
CA SER A 285 -69.06 -44.89 19.03
C SER A 285 -67.55 -44.66 18.96
N PHE A 286 -66.76 -45.65 19.37
CA PHE A 286 -65.29 -45.58 19.33
C PHE A 286 -64.76 -45.35 17.90
N VAL A 287 -65.29 -46.08 16.92
CA VAL A 287 -64.90 -45.90 15.51
C VAL A 287 -65.27 -44.52 15.00
N ASN A 288 -66.45 -43.99 15.35
CA ASN A 288 -66.85 -42.63 14.98
C ASN A 288 -65.94 -41.57 15.59
N ASP A 289 -65.57 -41.71 16.87
CA ASP A 289 -64.65 -40.79 17.55
C ASP A 289 -63.24 -40.88 16.97
N PHE A 290 -62.76 -42.09 16.64
CA PHE A 290 -61.51 -42.31 15.94
C PHE A 290 -61.51 -41.62 14.56
N ASN A 291 -62.55 -41.82 13.75
CA ASN A 291 -62.70 -41.19 12.44
C ASN A 291 -62.72 -39.66 12.52
N SER A 292 -63.45 -39.12 13.50
CA SER A 292 -63.50 -37.68 13.79
C SER A 292 -62.12 -37.13 14.19
N MET A 293 -61.38 -37.86 15.04
CA MET A 293 -60.01 -37.53 15.40
C MET A 293 -59.11 -37.49 14.16
N ILE A 294 -59.11 -38.53 13.32
CA ILE A 294 -58.28 -38.57 12.10
C ILE A 294 -58.57 -37.36 11.20
N SER A 295 -59.84 -37.05 10.96
CA SER A 295 -60.24 -35.88 10.17
C SER A 295 -59.66 -34.58 10.75
N ASN A 296 -59.72 -34.40 12.07
CA ASN A 296 -59.19 -33.20 12.72
C ASN A 296 -57.66 -33.17 12.79
N LEU A 297 -56.99 -34.32 12.89
CA LEU A 297 -55.53 -34.39 12.94
C LEU A 297 -54.86 -33.99 11.62
N THR A 298 -55.55 -34.16 10.48
CA THR A 298 -55.06 -33.70 9.17
C THR A 298 -55.06 -32.17 9.02
N LYS A 299 -55.84 -31.46 9.82
CA LYS A 299 -55.89 -29.99 9.83
C LYS A 299 -54.70 -29.42 10.60
N LYS A 300 -54.25 -28.23 10.20
CA LYS A 300 -53.20 -27.49 10.90
C LYS A 300 -53.69 -27.05 12.28
N ASP A 301 -53.01 -27.50 13.33
CA ASP A 301 -53.30 -27.12 14.72
C ASP A 301 -52.06 -27.33 15.60
N ILE A 302 -52.05 -26.77 16.82
CA ILE A 302 -50.99 -26.95 17.81
C ILE A 302 -50.98 -28.38 18.35
N LEU A 303 -49.80 -28.88 18.76
CA LEU A 303 -49.63 -30.25 19.25
C LEU A 303 -50.53 -30.56 20.46
N ALA A 304 -50.70 -29.60 21.38
CA ALA A 304 -51.51 -29.79 22.58
C ALA A 304 -52.96 -30.18 22.25
N ASN A 305 -53.59 -29.52 21.28
CA ASN A 305 -54.94 -29.83 20.82
C ASN A 305 -55.02 -31.23 20.20
N LYS A 306 -54.00 -31.61 19.44
CA LYS A 306 -53.91 -32.94 18.82
C LYS A 306 -53.79 -34.05 19.86
N ILE A 307 -53.01 -33.85 20.92
CA ILE A 307 -52.89 -34.79 22.04
C ILE A 307 -54.23 -34.94 22.77
N ILE A 308 -54.98 -33.85 22.95
CA ILE A 308 -56.31 -33.91 23.58
C ILE A 308 -57.25 -34.81 22.78
N LEU A 309 -57.25 -34.73 21.45
CA LEU A 309 -58.06 -35.59 20.60
C LEU A 309 -57.70 -37.08 20.78
N LEU A 310 -56.40 -37.41 20.87
CA LEU A 310 -55.95 -38.77 21.12
C LEU A 310 -56.44 -39.29 22.47
N ASN A 311 -56.30 -38.49 23.54
CA ASN A 311 -56.73 -38.90 24.88
C ASN A 311 -58.24 -39.17 24.97
N VAL A 312 -59.06 -38.43 24.20
CA VAL A 312 -60.51 -38.68 24.11
C VAL A 312 -60.76 -40.06 23.50
N VAL A 313 -60.10 -40.36 22.38
CA VAL A 313 -60.24 -41.65 21.68
C VAL A 313 -59.70 -42.81 22.51
N GLU A 314 -58.57 -42.64 23.21
CA GLU A 314 -58.03 -43.63 24.14
C GLU A 314 -59.02 -43.97 25.26
N LYS A 315 -59.71 -42.97 25.80
CA LYS A 315 -60.74 -43.21 26.83
C LYS A 315 -61.94 -43.99 26.29
N GLU A 316 -62.37 -43.74 25.05
CA GLU A 316 -63.44 -44.52 24.43
C GLU A 316 -62.99 -45.97 24.12
N LYS A 317 -61.72 -46.16 23.73
CA LYS A 317 -61.11 -47.48 23.59
C LYS A 317 -61.16 -48.26 24.91
N GLU A 318 -60.79 -47.63 26.02
CA GLU A 318 -60.83 -48.27 27.34
C GLU A 318 -62.25 -48.67 27.75
N LYS A 319 -63.25 -47.83 27.48
CA LYS A 319 -64.66 -48.17 27.73
C LYS A 319 -65.10 -49.39 26.92
N LEU A 320 -64.77 -49.43 25.63
CA LEU A 320 -65.07 -50.58 24.78
C LEU A 320 -64.43 -51.86 25.31
N LEU A 321 -63.14 -51.80 25.67
CA LEU A 321 -62.41 -52.93 26.23
C LEU A 321 -63.03 -53.42 27.54
N ALA A 322 -63.45 -52.51 28.42
CA ALA A 322 -64.13 -52.87 29.67
C ALA A 322 -65.43 -53.65 29.41
N ILE A 323 -66.29 -53.15 28.51
CA ILE A 323 -67.54 -53.81 28.12
C ILE A 323 -67.25 -55.19 27.53
N MET A 324 -66.34 -55.28 26.55
CA MET A 324 -66.00 -56.56 25.89
C MET A 324 -65.45 -57.59 26.89
N ASN A 325 -64.67 -57.14 27.88
CA ASN A 325 -64.15 -58.01 28.92
C ASN A 325 -65.25 -58.54 29.85
N GLU A 326 -66.19 -57.70 30.30
CA GLU A 326 -67.34 -58.13 31.10
C GLU A 326 -68.22 -59.15 30.34
N GLU A 327 -68.42 -58.94 29.04
CA GLU A 327 -69.21 -59.83 28.19
C GLU A 327 -68.56 -61.19 27.94
N ASN A 328 -67.23 -61.30 28.00
CA ASN A 328 -66.52 -62.57 27.82
C ASN A 328 -66.80 -63.56 28.96
N PHE A 329 -67.16 -63.08 30.14
CA PHE A 329 -67.43 -63.94 31.31
C PHE A 329 -68.90 -64.37 31.44
N SER A 330 -69.79 -63.90 30.56
CA SER A 330 -71.25 -63.97 30.75
C SER A 330 -72.02 -64.74 29.68
N GLY A 331 -71.35 -65.37 28.70
CA GLY A 331 -71.99 -66.28 27.73
C GLY A 331 -72.99 -65.61 26.76
N ILE A 332 -72.80 -64.31 26.50
CA ILE A 332 -73.69 -63.47 25.69
C ILE A 332 -73.60 -63.82 24.19
N LEU A 333 -74.74 -63.82 23.50
CA LEU A 333 -74.83 -64.08 22.05
C LEU A 333 -74.19 -62.93 21.24
N ARG A 334 -73.32 -63.25 20.27
CA ARG A 334 -72.56 -62.28 19.48
C ARG A 334 -72.74 -62.48 17.98
N ASN A 335 -73.69 -61.74 17.40
CA ASN A 335 -74.05 -61.87 15.99
C ASN A 335 -74.05 -60.53 15.24
N ASN A 336 -73.71 -59.42 15.92
CA ASN A 336 -73.73 -58.09 15.31
C ASN A 336 -72.35 -57.74 14.74
N LYS A 337 -72.37 -57.02 13.61
CA LYS A 337 -71.20 -56.40 12.98
C LYS A 337 -71.31 -54.89 13.10
N ILE A 338 -70.18 -54.20 13.17
CA ILE A 338 -70.17 -52.73 13.04
C ILE A 338 -70.62 -52.35 11.62
N ASN A 339 -71.41 -51.28 11.49
CA ASN A 339 -71.83 -50.74 10.20
C ASN A 339 -71.14 -49.40 9.85
N VAL A 340 -70.02 -49.09 10.53
CA VAL A 340 -69.25 -47.88 10.34
C VAL A 340 -67.91 -48.25 9.70
N LEU A 341 -67.54 -47.54 8.62
CA LEU A 341 -66.25 -47.71 7.96
C LEU A 341 -65.14 -47.04 8.78
N ILE A 342 -64.02 -47.72 8.95
CA ILE A 342 -62.83 -47.17 9.62
C ILE A 342 -62.07 -46.30 8.61
N SER A 343 -61.76 -45.07 9.00
CA SER A 343 -61.04 -44.13 8.13
C SER A 343 -59.55 -44.48 8.08
N GLU A 344 -58.96 -44.41 6.87
CA GLU A 344 -57.52 -44.52 6.71
C GLU A 344 -56.80 -43.42 7.51
N ALA A 345 -55.59 -43.71 8.00
CA ALA A 345 -54.75 -42.76 8.73
C ALA A 345 -53.52 -42.31 7.91
N PRO A 346 -53.68 -41.47 6.85
CA PRO A 346 -52.58 -41.03 5.98
C PRO A 346 -51.73 -39.91 6.61
N LEU A 347 -51.39 -40.07 7.89
CA LEU A 347 -50.63 -39.08 8.66
C LEU A 347 -49.13 -39.26 8.41
N LEU A 348 -48.47 -38.18 7.95
CA LEU A 348 -47.04 -38.19 7.67
C LEU A 348 -46.23 -37.70 8.87
N LYS A 349 -45.16 -38.43 9.19
CA LYS A 349 -44.11 -37.97 10.10
C LYS A 349 -43.35 -36.80 9.44
N ILE A 350 -42.97 -35.82 10.25
CA ILE A 350 -42.10 -34.72 9.82
C ILE A 350 -40.65 -35.24 9.83
N LYS A 351 -39.97 -35.15 8.69
CA LYS A 351 -38.54 -35.41 8.58
C LYS A 351 -37.77 -34.11 8.81
N MET A 352 -36.81 -34.14 9.74
CA MET A 352 -35.87 -33.04 9.93
C MET A 352 -34.57 -33.37 9.20
N ASP A 353 -34.15 -32.48 8.30
CA ASP A 353 -32.90 -32.60 7.54
C ASP A 353 -32.00 -31.39 7.85
N TRP A 354 -31.57 -31.29 9.11
CA TRP A 354 -30.65 -30.24 9.56
C TRP A 354 -29.22 -30.72 9.43
N ASN A 355 -28.78 -31.01 8.21
CA ASN A 355 -27.39 -31.36 7.99
C ASN A 355 -26.50 -30.14 8.29
N GLN A 356 -25.58 -30.32 9.23
CA GLN A 356 -24.52 -29.37 9.52
C GLN A 356 -23.64 -29.25 8.27
N SER A 357 -23.81 -28.15 7.54
CA SER A 357 -22.87 -27.78 6.50
C SER A 357 -21.69 -27.10 7.16
N PHE A 358 -20.55 -27.79 7.23
CA PHE A 358 -19.30 -27.20 7.67
C PHE A 358 -18.78 -26.27 6.58
N GLN A 359 -18.78 -24.96 6.84
CA GLN A 359 -18.04 -24.02 6.03
C GLN A 359 -16.62 -23.91 6.58
N ASN A 360 -15.63 -24.19 5.74
CA ASN A 360 -14.25 -23.87 6.05
C ASN A 360 -14.07 -22.36 5.99
N PHE A 361 -13.51 -21.78 7.06
CA PHE A 361 -13.14 -20.38 7.13
C PHE A 361 -11.66 -20.30 7.47
N SER A 362 -10.92 -19.44 6.78
CA SER A 362 -9.52 -19.16 7.10
C SER A 362 -9.21 -17.69 6.88
N LEU A 363 -8.45 -17.11 7.80
CA LEU A 363 -7.96 -15.75 7.71
C LEU A 363 -6.72 -15.70 6.82
N ALA A 364 -6.71 -14.73 5.90
CA ALA A 364 -5.55 -14.45 5.08
C ALA A 364 -4.37 -13.99 5.94
N GLU A 365 -3.15 -14.30 5.50
CA GLU A 365 -1.95 -13.79 6.16
C GLU A 365 -1.88 -12.26 6.05
N PRO A 366 -1.78 -11.53 7.17
CA PRO A 366 -1.71 -10.07 7.16
C PRO A 366 -0.50 -9.56 6.37
N GLN A 367 -0.73 -8.54 5.54
CA GLN A 367 0.32 -7.88 4.78
C GLN A 367 1.10 -6.89 5.67
N PRO A 368 2.38 -6.62 5.38
CA PRO A 368 3.17 -5.64 6.14
C PRO A 368 2.53 -4.25 6.18
N ILE A 369 2.70 -3.53 7.28
CA ILE A 369 2.18 -2.17 7.47
C ILE A 369 3.30 -1.15 7.26
N CYS A 370 3.00 -0.08 6.53
CA CYS A 370 3.89 1.03 6.28
C CYS A 370 3.19 2.31 6.74
N CYS A 371 3.95 3.23 7.32
CA CYS A 371 3.42 4.50 7.83
C CYS A 371 4.18 5.69 7.23
N PHE A 372 3.46 6.73 6.86
CA PHE A 372 4.00 7.99 6.34
C PHE A 372 3.10 9.14 6.78
N GLU A 373 3.67 10.20 7.34
CA GLU A 373 2.96 11.42 7.78
C GLU A 373 1.73 11.17 8.68
N ASN A 374 1.87 10.29 9.68
CA ASN A 374 0.86 9.83 10.63
C ASN A 374 -0.25 8.95 10.04
N GLU A 375 -0.15 8.55 8.78
CA GLU A 375 -1.06 7.60 8.16
C GLU A 375 -0.38 6.25 7.96
N CYS A 376 -1.03 5.19 8.46
CA CYS A 376 -0.56 3.82 8.32
C CYS A 376 -1.48 3.02 7.42
N PHE A 377 -0.90 2.25 6.49
CA PHE A 377 -1.61 1.47 5.49
C PHE A 377 -0.82 0.19 5.16
N THR A 378 -1.45 -0.74 4.47
CA THR A 378 -0.73 -1.90 3.93
C THR A 378 0.34 -1.44 2.95
N CYS A 379 1.59 -1.87 3.16
CA CYS A 379 2.72 -1.53 2.31
C CYS A 379 2.38 -1.78 0.83
N ILE A 380 2.61 -0.77 0.00
CA ILE A 380 2.30 -0.80 -1.42
C ILE A 380 3.24 -1.78 -2.13
N ASN A 381 2.65 -2.71 -2.88
CA ASN A 381 3.36 -3.63 -3.77
C ASN A 381 2.88 -3.50 -5.23
N ASN A 382 2.54 -2.28 -5.64
CA ASN A 382 2.11 -1.96 -7.00
C ASN A 382 3.18 -1.13 -7.70
N SER A 383 3.73 -1.68 -8.79
CA SER A 383 4.80 -1.07 -9.58
C SER A 383 4.33 0.02 -10.55
N PHE A 384 3.01 0.22 -10.69
CA PHE A 384 2.37 1.20 -11.59
C PHE A 384 1.85 2.47 -10.88
N LEU A 385 2.04 2.59 -9.56
CA LEU A 385 1.63 3.76 -8.78
C LEU A 385 2.85 4.55 -8.30
N ASN A 386 2.74 5.88 -8.20
CA ASN A 386 3.73 6.77 -7.61
C ASN A 386 5.13 6.64 -8.27
N TYR A 387 5.19 6.86 -9.59
CA TYR A 387 6.46 6.82 -10.31
C TYR A 387 7.46 7.84 -9.75
N PRO A 388 8.73 7.46 -9.51
CA PRO A 388 9.73 8.37 -8.96
C PRO A 388 10.11 9.44 -9.98
N VAL A 389 10.40 10.63 -9.45
CA VAL A 389 10.91 11.77 -10.22
C VAL A 389 12.43 11.79 -10.13
N LEU A 390 13.08 11.71 -11.28
CA LEU A 390 14.54 11.75 -11.39
C LEU A 390 14.97 13.06 -12.07
N PHE A 391 15.68 13.89 -11.31
CA PHE A 391 16.27 15.13 -11.77
C PHE A 391 17.64 14.88 -12.41
N ILE A 392 17.83 15.40 -13.63
CA ILE A 392 19.05 15.27 -14.42
C ILE A 392 19.59 16.66 -14.78
N HIS A 393 20.78 16.95 -14.26
CA HIS A 393 21.45 18.25 -14.43
C HIS A 393 21.99 18.48 -15.86
N GLY A 394 22.36 19.74 -16.11
CA GLY A 394 22.97 20.21 -17.36
C GLY A 394 24.49 20.15 -17.39
N HIS A 395 25.09 20.86 -18.35
CA HIS A 395 26.54 20.94 -18.52
C HIS A 395 27.17 21.65 -17.31
N SER A 396 28.29 21.12 -16.82
CA SER A 396 29.11 21.78 -15.83
C SER A 396 30.34 22.42 -16.47
N PHE A 397 30.69 23.62 -16.03
CA PHE A 397 31.82 24.39 -16.53
C PHE A 397 33.15 24.04 -15.85
N ASN A 398 33.14 23.29 -14.75
CA ASN A 398 34.38 22.93 -14.06
C ASN A 398 34.39 21.46 -13.65
N LYS A 399 35.33 20.70 -14.23
CA LYS A 399 35.52 19.27 -13.92
C LYS A 399 35.72 18.98 -12.43
N ALA A 400 36.39 19.87 -11.71
CA ALA A 400 36.64 19.71 -10.27
C ALA A 400 35.38 19.93 -9.42
N LEU A 401 34.39 20.69 -9.93
CA LEU A 401 33.16 21.04 -9.22
C LEU A 401 31.91 20.40 -9.86
N SER A 402 32.06 19.59 -10.90
CA SER A 402 30.92 19.16 -11.71
C SER A 402 29.94 18.28 -10.97
N LEU A 403 30.41 17.45 -10.03
CA LEU A 403 29.54 16.63 -9.19
C LEU A 403 28.70 17.47 -8.24
N GLU A 404 29.31 18.43 -7.57
CA GLU A 404 28.60 19.33 -6.66
C GLU A 404 27.56 20.15 -7.41
N THR A 405 28.00 20.85 -8.47
CA THR A 405 27.11 21.70 -9.27
C THR A 405 25.92 20.92 -9.83
N SER A 406 26.14 19.65 -10.19
CA SER A 406 25.09 18.73 -10.62
C SER A 406 24.04 18.47 -9.54
N PHE A 407 24.48 18.14 -8.33
CA PHE A 407 23.58 17.83 -7.23
C PHE A 407 22.87 19.05 -6.66
N GLU A 408 23.49 20.23 -6.77
CA GLU A 408 22.93 21.49 -6.29
C GLU A 408 21.87 22.07 -7.23
N SER A 409 21.96 21.79 -8.54
CA SER A 409 21.11 22.39 -9.59
C SER A 409 19.61 22.27 -9.32
N PHE A 410 19.18 21.17 -8.68
CA PHE A 410 17.76 20.89 -8.41
C PHE A 410 17.38 20.91 -6.91
N ASN A 411 18.26 21.41 -6.03
CA ASN A 411 18.00 21.46 -4.58
C ASN A 411 16.70 22.20 -4.24
N GLY A 412 16.47 23.36 -4.86
CA GLY A 412 15.27 24.14 -4.62
C GLY A 412 14.00 23.36 -4.98
N PHE A 413 14.01 22.67 -6.13
CA PHE A 413 12.87 21.87 -6.60
C PHE A 413 12.63 20.66 -5.69
N SER A 414 13.67 19.90 -5.32
CA SER A 414 13.51 18.74 -4.47
C SER A 414 13.01 19.11 -3.07
N GLN A 415 13.58 20.16 -2.45
CA GLN A 415 13.13 20.66 -1.14
C GLN A 415 11.71 21.21 -1.16
N ARG A 416 11.27 21.80 -2.28
CA ARG A 416 9.91 22.31 -2.41
C ARG A 416 8.90 21.17 -2.65
N LEU A 417 9.24 20.17 -3.47
CA LEU A 417 8.43 18.96 -3.62
C LEU A 417 8.30 18.19 -2.31
N GLU A 418 9.35 18.13 -1.50
CA GLU A 418 9.30 17.54 -0.17
C GLU A 418 8.23 18.19 0.72
N LYS A 419 8.15 19.52 0.73
CA LYS A 419 7.10 20.28 1.43
C LYS A 419 5.70 20.04 0.86
N ASP A 420 5.62 19.54 -0.37
CA ASP A 420 4.38 19.21 -1.06
C ASP A 420 4.03 17.71 -0.95
N GLY A 421 4.70 16.97 -0.06
CA GLY A 421 4.37 15.58 0.28
C GLY A 421 5.17 14.51 -0.44
N TYR A 422 6.20 14.89 -1.22
CA TYR A 422 7.12 13.94 -1.86
C TYR A 422 8.23 13.50 -0.90
N ILE A 423 8.81 12.33 -1.15
CA ILE A 423 9.97 11.85 -0.37
C ILE A 423 11.26 12.25 -1.07
N ASN A 424 12.03 13.15 -0.46
CA ASN A 424 13.34 13.54 -0.96
C ASN A 424 14.40 12.50 -0.60
N ALA A 425 14.71 11.61 -1.56
CA ALA A 425 15.71 10.56 -1.38
C ALA A 425 17.15 11.01 -1.66
N GLY A 426 17.35 12.30 -1.98
CA GLY A 426 18.65 12.88 -2.22
C GLY A 426 19.32 12.37 -3.50
N GLU A 427 20.62 12.15 -3.41
CA GLU A 427 21.48 11.82 -4.54
C GLU A 427 21.82 10.32 -4.63
N LEU A 428 22.03 9.85 -5.87
CA LEU A 428 22.46 8.49 -6.14
C LEU A 428 23.99 8.41 -6.23
N TYR A 429 24.61 7.84 -5.18
CA TYR A 429 26.06 7.72 -5.03
C TYR A 429 26.67 6.34 -5.33
N SER A 430 25.86 5.29 -5.51
CA SER A 430 26.35 3.89 -5.61
C SER A 430 25.63 3.10 -6.70
N GLN A 431 26.31 2.08 -7.22
CA GLN A 431 25.74 1.01 -8.05
C GLN A 431 25.42 -0.26 -7.25
N ASP A 432 26.15 -0.52 -6.16
CA ASP A 432 26.00 -1.75 -5.39
C ASP A 432 24.99 -1.55 -4.27
N TYR A 433 23.72 -1.79 -4.59
CA TYR A 433 22.66 -1.91 -3.61
C TYR A 433 22.51 -3.36 -3.17
N SER A 434 22.42 -3.59 -1.86
CA SER A 434 22.16 -4.92 -1.33
C SER A 434 20.76 -5.38 -1.74
N GLU A 435 20.54 -6.70 -1.79
CA GLU A 435 19.21 -7.27 -2.07
C GLU A 435 18.14 -6.77 -1.09
N ILE A 436 18.54 -6.46 0.15
CA ILE A 436 17.67 -5.89 1.18
C ILE A 436 17.20 -4.46 0.83
N SER A 437 17.95 -3.75 -0.02
CA SER A 437 17.60 -2.42 -0.53
C SER A 437 16.64 -2.48 -1.74
N LYS A 438 16.21 -3.64 -2.18
CA LYS A 438 15.22 -3.72 -3.27
C LYS A 438 13.88 -3.16 -2.80
N GLU A 439 13.27 -2.29 -3.61
CA GLU A 439 11.92 -1.74 -3.42
C GLU A 439 11.69 -0.91 -2.14
N TYR A 440 12.71 -0.67 -1.31
CA TYR A 440 12.52 -0.09 0.01
C TYR A 440 11.92 1.33 -0.01
N LEU A 441 12.07 2.07 -1.11
CA LEU A 441 11.54 3.43 -1.25
C LEU A 441 10.13 3.47 -1.83
N GLY A 442 9.60 2.37 -2.34
CA GLY A 442 8.33 2.35 -3.08
C GLY A 442 7.12 1.82 -2.34
N LYS A 443 7.27 1.50 -1.05
CA LYS A 443 6.23 0.81 -0.25
C LYS A 443 5.27 1.76 0.46
N VAL A 444 5.55 3.06 0.45
CA VAL A 444 4.69 4.11 1.01
C VAL A 444 3.88 4.81 -0.08
N ASN A 445 2.74 5.39 0.27
CA ASN A 445 1.86 6.10 -0.66
C ASN A 445 2.35 7.52 -0.97
N SER A 446 3.61 7.64 -1.38
CA SER A 446 4.19 8.91 -1.82
C SER A 446 5.22 8.65 -2.92
N SER A 447 5.38 9.62 -3.82
CA SER A 447 6.37 9.59 -4.88
C SER A 447 7.73 10.04 -4.35
N VAL A 448 8.78 9.36 -4.80
CA VAL A 448 10.16 9.64 -4.39
C VAL A 448 10.81 10.57 -5.41
N VAL A 449 11.51 11.59 -4.94
CA VAL A 449 12.33 12.48 -5.78
C VAL A 449 13.81 12.17 -5.55
N MET A 450 14.57 12.06 -6.65
CA MET A 450 16.00 11.76 -6.63
C MET A 450 16.75 12.64 -7.60
N LYS A 451 18.04 12.86 -7.33
CA LYS A 451 18.96 13.55 -8.23
C LYS A 451 20.02 12.57 -8.73
N GLY A 452 20.15 12.48 -10.05
CA GLY A 452 21.15 11.65 -10.72
C GLY A 452 22.23 12.50 -11.37
N THR A 453 23.48 12.01 -11.39
CA THR A 453 24.57 12.60 -12.16
C THR A 453 25.29 11.58 -13.02
N TYR A 454 25.45 11.87 -14.31
CA TYR A 454 26.19 11.05 -15.26
C TYR A 454 27.69 11.40 -15.30
N TYR A 455 28.15 12.34 -14.46
CA TYR A 455 29.58 12.62 -14.31
C TYR A 455 30.30 11.60 -13.42
N LEU A 456 29.56 10.76 -12.71
CA LEU A 456 30.12 9.65 -11.95
C LEU A 456 30.31 8.43 -12.83
N ASP A 457 31.56 7.94 -12.90
CA ASP A 457 31.84 6.60 -13.40
C ASP A 457 31.88 5.60 -12.24
N PHE A 458 30.75 4.96 -12.02
CA PHE A 458 30.59 3.96 -10.96
C PHE A 458 31.32 2.64 -11.25
N SER A 459 31.85 2.43 -12.47
CA SER A 459 32.71 1.27 -12.79
C SER A 459 34.12 1.41 -12.20
N SER A 460 34.51 2.61 -11.76
CA SER A 460 35.79 2.88 -11.12
C SER A 460 35.75 2.53 -9.62
N LYS A 461 36.23 1.34 -9.27
CA LYS A 461 36.36 0.90 -7.86
C LYS A 461 37.42 1.73 -7.13
N GLY A 462 37.03 2.79 -6.41
CA GLY A 462 37.93 3.64 -5.64
C GLY A 462 37.27 4.30 -4.42
N ASN A 463 38.06 4.54 -3.36
CA ASN A 463 37.58 5.06 -2.06
C ASN A 463 36.97 6.48 -2.15
N SER A 464 35.76 6.54 -1.59
CA SER A 464 34.85 7.63 -1.17
C SER A 464 35.33 9.08 -0.87
N PHE A 465 36.29 9.66 -1.57
CA PHE A 465 36.39 11.15 -1.63
C PHE A 465 37.07 11.70 -2.90
N VAL A 466 37.56 10.85 -3.80
CA VAL A 466 37.98 11.26 -5.14
C VAL A 466 37.04 10.61 -6.14
N LEU A 467 35.78 11.02 -6.11
CA LEU A 467 34.91 10.80 -7.27
C LEU A 467 35.43 11.77 -8.34
N SER A 468 36.40 11.32 -9.14
CA SER A 468 36.86 12.12 -10.26
C SER A 468 35.73 12.15 -11.28
N SER A 469 35.19 13.35 -11.53
CA SER A 469 34.25 13.56 -12.62
C SER A 469 34.86 13.02 -13.91
N ASP A 470 34.20 12.09 -14.58
CA ASP A 470 34.66 11.58 -15.86
C ASP A 470 33.92 12.28 -17.00
N TRP A 471 34.56 13.33 -17.50
CA TRP A 471 34.10 14.13 -18.62
C TRP A 471 34.29 13.36 -19.92
N SER A 472 33.23 13.19 -20.69
CA SER A 472 33.15 12.26 -21.82
C SER A 472 32.11 12.73 -22.83
N ASN A 473 31.98 12.05 -23.96
CA ASN A 473 30.91 12.39 -24.89
C ASN A 473 29.52 12.05 -24.31
N ILE A 474 28.48 12.70 -24.87
CA ILE A 474 27.08 12.53 -24.46
C ILE A 474 26.63 11.06 -24.56
N ASN A 475 27.17 10.27 -25.49
CA ASN A 475 26.82 8.84 -25.60
C ASN A 475 27.30 8.01 -24.39
N THR A 476 28.39 8.40 -23.73
CA THR A 476 28.83 7.80 -22.47
C THR A 476 27.85 8.15 -21.35
N TYR A 477 27.42 9.41 -21.27
CA TYR A 477 26.44 9.86 -20.27
C TYR A 477 25.09 9.18 -20.40
N VAL A 478 24.69 8.85 -21.63
CA VAL A 478 23.49 8.08 -21.91
C VAL A 478 23.57 6.67 -21.31
N THR A 479 24.74 6.02 -21.36
CA THR A 479 24.94 4.71 -20.73
C THR A 479 24.81 4.81 -19.20
N ARG A 480 25.41 5.85 -18.59
CA ARG A 480 25.32 6.09 -17.15
C ARG A 480 23.90 6.46 -16.71
N LEU A 481 23.18 7.25 -17.51
CA LEU A 481 21.76 7.56 -17.27
C LEU A 481 20.91 6.29 -17.24
N ARG A 482 21.16 5.32 -18.11
CA ARG A 482 20.46 4.03 -18.08
C ARG A 482 20.68 3.28 -16.77
N GLU A 483 21.90 3.28 -16.26
CA GLU A 483 22.21 2.65 -14.96
C GLU A 483 21.53 3.40 -13.81
N ILE A 484 21.54 4.74 -13.83
CA ILE A 484 20.83 5.56 -12.84
C ILE A 484 19.34 5.23 -12.85
N ILE A 485 18.68 5.19 -14.01
CA ILE A 485 17.26 4.82 -14.14
C ILE A 485 17.02 3.41 -13.60
N SER A 486 17.90 2.46 -13.92
CA SER A 486 17.80 1.08 -13.44
C SER A 486 17.88 1.00 -11.91
N ASN A 487 18.80 1.77 -11.30
CA ASN A 487 18.94 1.84 -9.84
C ASN A 487 17.72 2.50 -9.19
N VAL A 488 17.17 3.57 -9.77
CA VAL A 488 15.93 4.19 -9.29
C VAL A 488 14.80 3.17 -9.29
N LYS A 489 14.58 2.46 -10.41
CA LYS A 489 13.56 1.41 -10.52
C LYS A 489 13.80 0.28 -9.52
N TYR A 490 15.05 -0.13 -9.30
CA TYR A 490 15.42 -1.16 -8.33
C TYR A 490 15.08 -0.77 -6.89
N LEU A 491 15.44 0.45 -6.48
CA LEU A 491 15.20 0.95 -5.12
C LEU A 491 13.72 1.24 -4.84
N THR A 492 12.97 1.63 -5.87
CA THR A 492 11.56 2.03 -5.74
C THR A 492 10.58 0.93 -6.13
N GLY A 493 11.03 -0.13 -6.81
CA GLY A 493 10.12 -1.17 -7.30
C GLY A 493 9.20 -0.75 -8.43
N LYS A 494 9.42 0.42 -9.04
CA LYS A 494 8.50 0.99 -10.02
C LYS A 494 8.93 0.64 -11.45
N GLU A 495 7.94 0.45 -12.32
CA GLU A 495 8.20 0.11 -13.73
C GLU A 495 8.75 1.29 -14.52
N LYS A 496 8.45 2.52 -14.12
CA LYS A 496 8.79 3.71 -14.87
C LYS A 496 9.30 4.83 -13.97
N VAL A 497 9.96 5.80 -14.59
CA VAL A 497 10.41 7.04 -13.95
C VAL A 497 9.87 8.27 -14.70
N ILE A 498 9.70 9.37 -13.98
CA ILE A 498 9.46 10.69 -14.55
C ILE A 498 10.81 11.40 -14.63
N LEU A 499 11.24 11.79 -15.83
CA LEU A 499 12.50 12.51 -16.01
C LEU A 499 12.27 14.02 -16.06
N VAL A 500 12.96 14.76 -15.19
CA VAL A 500 13.02 16.23 -15.27
C VAL A 500 14.47 16.61 -15.54
N SER A 501 14.73 17.24 -16.68
CA SER A 501 16.08 17.51 -17.14
C SER A 501 16.28 18.96 -17.53
N HIS A 502 17.47 19.47 -17.27
CA HIS A 502 17.82 20.87 -17.54
C HIS A 502 18.97 20.96 -18.54
N SER A 503 18.90 21.93 -19.47
CA SER A 503 20.01 22.27 -20.36
C SER A 503 20.53 21.04 -21.12
N MET A 504 21.84 20.79 -21.14
CA MET A 504 22.46 19.59 -21.76
C MET A 504 21.83 18.27 -21.27
N GLY A 505 21.34 18.20 -20.04
CA GLY A 505 20.72 16.99 -19.49
C GLY A 505 19.55 16.51 -20.34
N GLY A 506 18.80 17.42 -20.96
CA GLY A 506 17.72 17.07 -21.88
C GLY A 506 18.20 16.45 -23.19
N LEU A 507 19.40 16.82 -23.67
CA LEU A 507 20.02 16.17 -24.83
C LEU A 507 20.46 14.74 -24.48
N VAL A 508 20.98 14.53 -23.27
CA VAL A 508 21.29 13.18 -22.75
C VAL A 508 20.01 12.34 -22.69
N VAL A 509 18.90 12.87 -22.16
CA VAL A 509 17.61 12.17 -22.09
C VAL A 509 17.08 11.84 -23.49
N ARG A 510 17.06 12.80 -24.42
CA ARG A 510 16.61 12.56 -25.79
C ARG A 510 17.46 11.49 -26.48
N ARG A 511 18.77 11.50 -26.27
CA ARG A 511 19.67 10.47 -26.81
C ARG A 511 19.47 9.10 -26.15
N TYR A 512 19.15 9.06 -24.86
CA TYR A 512 18.77 7.83 -24.16
C TYR A 512 17.54 7.20 -24.82
N ILE A 513 16.49 7.99 -25.09
CA ILE A 513 15.26 7.49 -25.74
C ILE A 513 15.56 6.90 -27.12
N GLN A 514 16.40 7.57 -27.93
CA GLN A 514 16.80 7.04 -29.23
C GLN A 514 17.54 5.70 -29.14
N ARG A 515 18.34 5.50 -28.08
CA ARG A 515 19.22 4.34 -27.96
C ARG A 515 18.56 3.15 -27.29
N TYR A 516 17.71 3.39 -26.30
CA TYR A 516 17.15 2.36 -25.43
C TYR A 516 15.62 2.28 -25.45
N GLY A 517 14.95 3.20 -26.14
CA GLY A 517 13.50 3.31 -26.13
C GLY A 517 12.97 4.14 -24.95
N ASP A 518 11.65 4.19 -24.84
CA ASP A 518 10.92 5.00 -23.85
C ASP A 518 10.07 4.16 -22.88
N GLU A 519 10.24 2.83 -22.87
CA GLU A 519 9.45 1.91 -22.05
C GLU A 519 9.64 2.12 -20.54
N ASP A 520 10.84 2.53 -20.12
CA ASP A 520 11.18 2.86 -18.73
C ASP A 520 10.66 4.23 -18.29
N LEU A 521 10.02 4.99 -19.18
CA LEU A 521 9.64 6.38 -18.96
C LEU A 521 8.12 6.53 -18.91
N ASP A 522 7.65 7.29 -17.92
CA ASP A 522 6.26 7.71 -17.84
C ASP A 522 6.03 9.01 -18.63
N LYS A 523 6.88 10.01 -18.37
CA LYS A 523 6.92 11.29 -19.08
C LYS A 523 8.29 11.96 -18.94
N VAL A 524 8.56 12.92 -19.81
CA VAL A 524 9.80 13.70 -19.83
C VAL A 524 9.48 15.19 -19.78
N ILE A 525 10.11 15.89 -18.86
CA ILE A 525 10.03 17.34 -18.70
C ILE A 525 11.41 17.92 -18.99
N LEU A 526 11.50 18.69 -20.07
CA LEU A 526 12.69 19.39 -20.53
C LEU A 526 12.61 20.84 -20.08
N ILE A 527 13.65 21.36 -19.44
CA ILE A 527 13.75 22.75 -18.99
C ILE A 527 14.94 23.39 -19.71
N THR A 528 14.68 24.44 -20.50
CA THR A 528 15.69 25.26 -21.20
C THR A 528 16.72 24.43 -21.97
N VAL A 529 16.26 23.37 -22.64
CA VAL A 529 17.13 22.41 -23.34
C VAL A 529 17.48 22.96 -24.74
N PRO A 530 18.76 22.97 -25.15
CA PRO A 530 19.17 23.38 -26.50
C PRO A 530 18.87 22.29 -27.54
N ASN A 531 17.59 22.06 -27.81
CA ASN A 531 17.11 20.94 -28.63
C ASN A 531 17.71 20.89 -30.04
N LYS A 532 18.10 22.04 -30.62
CA LYS A 532 18.80 22.15 -31.91
C LYS A 532 20.25 22.63 -31.77
N GLY A 533 20.84 22.46 -30.59
CA GLY A 533 22.19 22.86 -30.28
C GLY A 533 22.34 24.36 -30.00
N VAL A 534 23.50 24.75 -29.47
CA VAL A 534 23.86 26.14 -29.21
C VAL A 534 24.78 26.67 -30.32
N ASP A 535 24.87 27.99 -30.45
CA ASP A 535 25.69 28.64 -31.47
C ASP A 535 26.22 30.01 -31.01
N GLY A 536 26.95 30.68 -31.90
CA GLY A 536 27.50 32.01 -31.66
C GLY A 536 28.48 32.02 -30.49
N PHE A 537 28.44 33.11 -29.71
CA PHE A 537 29.41 33.29 -28.64
C PHE A 537 29.37 32.19 -27.57
N VAL A 538 28.23 31.52 -27.35
CA VAL A 538 28.17 30.45 -26.33
C VAL A 538 29.05 29.27 -26.71
N ILE A 539 29.09 28.86 -27.98
CA ILE A 539 30.03 27.83 -28.42
C ILE A 539 31.48 28.29 -28.34
N ASP A 540 31.74 29.54 -28.72
CA ASP A 540 33.08 30.12 -28.72
C ASP A 540 33.69 30.16 -27.31
N TYR A 541 32.87 30.38 -26.28
CA TYR A 541 33.32 30.42 -24.89
C TYR A 541 33.11 29.10 -24.10
N CYS A 542 32.25 28.18 -24.57
CA CYS A 542 32.04 26.87 -23.93
C CYS A 542 33.35 26.05 -23.91
N SER A 543 34.12 26.07 -25.00
CA SER A 543 35.41 25.37 -25.11
C SER A 543 36.55 26.02 -24.30
N VAL A 544 36.41 27.28 -23.90
CA VAL A 544 37.42 28.02 -23.13
C VAL A 544 37.27 27.78 -21.61
N PHE A 545 36.05 27.48 -21.17
CA PHE A 545 35.70 27.35 -19.75
C PHE A 545 34.94 26.05 -19.43
N GLY A 546 35.00 25.02 -20.27
CA GLY A 546 34.25 23.75 -20.13
C GLY A 546 34.97 22.58 -20.83
N ALA A 547 34.35 21.39 -20.93
CA ALA A 547 34.97 20.30 -21.68
C ALA A 547 34.68 20.44 -23.17
N ASN A 548 35.76 20.36 -23.94
CA ASN A 548 35.75 20.53 -25.39
C ASN A 548 34.84 19.52 -26.11
N THR A 549 34.63 18.33 -25.54
CA THR A 549 33.89 17.25 -26.21
C THR A 549 32.38 17.49 -26.18
N GLU A 550 31.78 17.72 -25.02
CA GLU A 550 30.33 17.93 -24.92
C GLU A 550 29.93 19.27 -25.55
N CYS A 551 30.75 20.31 -25.38
CA CYS A 551 30.54 21.59 -26.06
C CYS A 551 30.53 21.43 -27.59
N ALA A 552 31.46 20.64 -28.15
CA ALA A 552 31.49 20.36 -29.59
C ALA A 552 30.28 19.54 -30.06
N GLU A 553 29.80 18.60 -29.24
CA GLU A 553 28.58 17.84 -29.56
C GLU A 553 27.32 18.71 -29.46
N MET A 554 27.29 19.72 -28.58
CA MET A 554 26.17 20.66 -28.46
C MET A 554 26.14 21.74 -29.54
N ASP A 555 27.17 21.90 -30.38
CA ASP A 555 27.13 22.82 -31.52
C ASP A 555 25.95 22.47 -32.45
N LYS A 556 25.16 23.47 -32.84
CA LYS A 556 24.02 23.31 -33.76
C LYS A 556 24.39 22.57 -35.06
N ASN A 557 25.64 22.67 -35.50
CA ASN A 557 26.14 22.05 -36.73
C ASN A 557 26.75 20.67 -36.51
N SER A 558 26.86 20.22 -35.26
CA SER A 558 27.48 18.94 -34.91
C SER A 558 26.72 17.76 -35.52
N LEU A 559 27.44 16.67 -35.77
CA LEU A 559 26.81 15.42 -36.22
C LEU A 559 25.86 14.87 -35.16
N PHE A 560 26.16 15.10 -33.87
CA PHE A 560 25.31 14.68 -32.76
C PHE A 560 23.93 15.34 -32.82
N ILE A 561 23.85 16.67 -32.92
CA ILE A 561 22.59 17.42 -32.95
C ILE A 561 21.77 17.09 -34.21
N LYS A 562 22.43 16.93 -35.36
CA LYS A 562 21.75 16.52 -36.61
C LYS A 562 21.10 15.16 -36.44
N ASN A 563 21.86 14.15 -36.01
CA ASN A 563 21.34 12.81 -35.75
C ASN A 563 20.25 12.80 -34.65
N LEU A 564 20.36 13.68 -33.64
CA LEU A 564 19.37 13.79 -32.57
C LEU A 564 18.00 14.29 -33.09
N ASN A 565 18.01 15.18 -34.07
CA ASN A 565 16.81 15.81 -34.62
C ASN A 565 16.23 15.09 -35.85
N GLU A 566 16.99 14.20 -36.50
CA GLU A 566 16.50 13.36 -37.61
C GLU A 566 15.69 12.14 -37.14
N ALA A 567 15.78 11.76 -35.87
CA ALA A 567 15.09 10.59 -35.36
C ALA A 567 13.57 10.80 -35.21
N PRO A 568 12.77 9.72 -35.31
CA PRO A 568 11.34 9.78 -35.03
C PRO A 568 11.05 10.31 -33.62
N PHE A 569 9.99 11.10 -33.50
CA PHE A 569 9.50 11.57 -32.20
C PHE A 569 8.98 10.38 -31.38
N PRO A 570 9.36 10.26 -30.09
CA PRO A 570 9.00 9.10 -29.28
C PRO A 570 7.51 9.10 -28.85
N LYS A 571 7.05 7.99 -28.28
CA LYS A 571 5.65 7.84 -27.84
C LYS A 571 5.43 8.42 -26.45
N VAL A 572 6.45 8.41 -25.61
CA VAL A 572 6.40 9.01 -24.27
C VAL A 572 6.05 10.51 -24.37
N PRO A 573 5.15 11.03 -23.53
CA PRO A 573 4.86 12.46 -23.47
C PRO A 573 6.12 13.27 -23.13
N ILE A 574 6.40 14.30 -23.94
CA ILE A 574 7.49 15.26 -23.70
C ILE A 574 6.90 16.67 -23.54
N TYR A 575 7.15 17.26 -22.38
CA TYR A 575 6.85 18.65 -22.06
C TYR A 575 8.13 19.47 -22.12
N ASN A 576 8.14 20.55 -22.91
CA ASN A 576 9.33 21.35 -23.17
C ASN A 576 9.14 22.78 -22.69
N ILE A 577 9.72 23.10 -21.53
CA ILE A 577 9.72 24.42 -20.90
C ILE A 577 10.82 25.27 -21.51
N ILE A 578 10.43 26.33 -22.21
CA ILE A 578 11.31 27.24 -22.95
C ILE A 578 11.41 28.56 -22.21
N GLY A 579 12.65 28.98 -21.93
CA GLY A 579 12.94 30.29 -21.36
C GLY A 579 13.12 31.37 -22.42
N LEU A 580 12.48 32.53 -22.20
CA LEU A 580 12.57 33.73 -23.05
C LEU A 580 12.90 34.96 -22.20
N GLY A 581 13.17 36.09 -22.85
CA GLY A 581 13.32 37.40 -22.21
C GLY A 581 14.73 37.98 -22.24
N CYS A 582 15.71 37.23 -22.73
CA CYS A 582 17.08 37.68 -22.89
C CYS A 582 17.39 37.88 -24.38
N ASN A 583 17.63 39.13 -24.78
CA ASN A 583 17.93 39.50 -26.16
C ASN A 583 19.44 39.47 -26.40
N TRP A 584 19.88 38.74 -27.42
CA TRP A 584 21.28 38.64 -27.80
C TRP A 584 21.41 38.19 -29.27
N GLU A 585 22.39 38.70 -30.01
CA GLU A 585 22.63 38.34 -31.42
C GLU A 585 21.36 38.33 -32.32
N ASN A 586 20.50 39.33 -32.20
CA ASN A 586 19.22 39.45 -32.94
C ASN A 586 18.18 38.35 -32.69
N SER A 587 18.32 37.56 -31.61
CA SER A 587 17.35 36.57 -31.17
C SER A 587 16.92 36.82 -29.71
N VAL A 588 15.79 36.22 -29.34
CA VAL A 588 15.33 36.10 -27.94
C VAL A 588 15.63 34.69 -27.44
N GLY A 589 16.02 34.57 -26.18
CA GLY A 589 16.26 33.29 -25.51
C GLY A 589 16.33 33.43 -24.00
N ASP A 590 16.97 32.46 -23.35
CA ASP A 590 17.20 32.43 -21.90
C ASP A 590 18.60 32.94 -21.48
N GLY A 591 19.37 33.46 -22.43
CA GLY A 591 20.74 33.93 -22.25
C GLY A 591 21.81 32.88 -22.56
N ILE A 592 21.43 31.64 -22.89
CA ILE A 592 22.32 30.57 -23.39
C ILE A 592 21.73 29.89 -24.64
N VAL A 593 20.42 29.66 -24.65
CA VAL A 593 19.68 28.95 -25.68
C VAL A 593 18.70 29.91 -26.35
N LYS A 594 18.81 30.03 -27.68
CA LYS A 594 17.86 30.80 -28.51
C LYS A 594 16.52 30.08 -28.59
N ASN A 595 15.42 30.82 -28.66
CA ASN A 595 14.06 30.26 -28.77
C ASN A 595 13.93 29.20 -29.87
N GLU A 596 14.44 29.50 -31.06
CA GLU A 596 14.42 28.61 -32.23
C GLU A 596 15.19 27.29 -32.02
N SER A 597 16.20 27.31 -31.14
CA SER A 597 16.95 26.13 -30.71
C SER A 597 16.24 25.38 -29.59
N ALA A 598 15.62 26.08 -28.64
CA ALA A 598 14.89 25.47 -27.53
C ALA A 598 13.62 24.77 -28.00
N TYR A 599 12.97 25.26 -29.05
CA TYR A 599 11.76 24.67 -29.61
C TYR A 599 11.98 23.22 -30.07
N LEU A 600 11.09 22.31 -29.64
CA LEU A 600 11.11 20.91 -30.01
C LEU A 600 9.80 20.52 -30.71
N GLU A 601 9.89 20.15 -31.98
CA GLU A 601 8.74 19.69 -32.75
C GLU A 601 8.19 18.37 -32.19
N GLY A 602 6.86 18.24 -32.12
CA GLY A 602 6.16 17.10 -31.52
C GLY A 602 5.97 17.17 -30.01
N ALA A 603 6.77 17.98 -29.29
CA ALA A 603 6.62 18.17 -27.85
C ALA A 603 5.57 19.23 -27.50
N ASN A 604 5.07 19.18 -26.26
CA ASN A 604 4.25 20.25 -25.70
C ASN A 604 5.16 21.40 -25.24
N ASN A 605 5.31 22.43 -26.09
CA ASN A 605 6.19 23.56 -25.84
C ASN A 605 5.49 24.63 -24.98
N ILE A 606 6.05 24.94 -23.81
CA ILE A 606 5.52 25.85 -22.79
C ILE A 606 6.52 26.98 -22.57
N TYR A 607 6.08 28.23 -22.67
CA TYR A 607 6.99 29.39 -22.65
C TYR A 607 6.92 30.15 -21.32
N PHE A 608 8.08 30.54 -20.81
CA PHE A 608 8.21 31.43 -19.65
C PHE A 608 9.09 32.62 -19.99
N ILE A 609 8.67 33.81 -19.56
CA ILE A 609 9.43 35.05 -19.74
C ILE A 609 10.19 35.34 -18.44
N GLY A 610 11.52 35.36 -18.54
CA GLY A 610 12.45 35.73 -17.48
C GLY A 610 13.21 37.03 -17.81
N ALA A 611 14.27 37.28 -17.06
CA ALA A 611 15.16 38.43 -17.27
C ALA A 611 16.61 37.99 -17.11
N CYS A 612 17.52 38.62 -17.87
CA CYS A 612 18.96 38.45 -17.72
C CYS A 612 19.58 39.76 -17.23
N ASN A 613 20.40 39.69 -16.18
CA ASN A 613 21.09 40.84 -15.60
C ASN A 613 22.61 40.62 -15.66
N GLY A 614 23.28 41.17 -16.68
CA GLY A 614 24.72 40.99 -16.87
C GLY A 614 25.06 39.52 -17.17
N LEU A 615 25.86 38.89 -16.30
CA LEU A 615 26.23 37.47 -16.40
C LEU A 615 25.25 36.53 -15.67
N ASP A 616 24.21 37.07 -15.04
CA ASP A 616 23.15 36.29 -14.38
C ASP A 616 22.06 35.92 -15.40
N PHE A 617 22.27 34.80 -16.11
CA PHE A 617 21.39 34.35 -17.17
C PHE A 617 20.15 33.64 -16.63
N PHE A 618 19.00 33.86 -17.29
CA PHE A 618 17.76 33.18 -16.94
C PHE A 618 17.91 31.66 -17.01
N HIS A 619 18.71 31.16 -17.96
CA HIS A 619 19.06 29.75 -18.09
C HIS A 619 19.54 29.09 -16.79
N GLY A 620 20.41 29.76 -16.02
CA GLY A 620 20.95 29.19 -14.77
C GLY A 620 19.97 29.30 -13.59
N ASN A 621 19.17 30.36 -13.57
CA ASN A 621 18.26 30.64 -12.46
C ASN A 621 16.89 29.98 -12.59
N VAL A 622 16.55 29.44 -13.76
CA VAL A 622 15.23 28.84 -14.06
C VAL A 622 14.82 27.74 -13.05
N LEU A 623 15.80 27.11 -12.40
CA LEU A 623 15.62 26.06 -11.40
C LEU A 623 15.53 26.57 -9.94
N ASP A 624 15.59 27.89 -9.72
CA ASP A 624 15.36 28.49 -8.39
C ASP A 624 13.86 28.77 -8.19
N PRO A 625 13.15 27.98 -7.36
CA PRO A 625 11.72 28.14 -7.14
C PRO A 625 11.38 29.45 -6.39
N ASN A 626 12.34 30.07 -5.69
CA ASN A 626 12.11 31.36 -5.03
C ASN A 626 12.12 32.50 -6.05
N ARG A 627 13.00 32.43 -7.07
CA ARG A 627 13.05 33.41 -8.16
C ARG A 627 11.95 33.17 -9.19
N HIS A 628 11.64 31.91 -9.50
CA HIS A 628 10.70 31.53 -10.55
C HIS A 628 9.63 30.52 -10.07
N PRO A 629 8.77 30.90 -9.11
CA PRO A 629 7.78 30.00 -8.52
C PRO A 629 6.81 29.44 -9.56
N LYS A 630 6.43 30.22 -10.59
CA LYS A 630 5.52 29.75 -11.65
C LYS A 630 6.08 28.59 -12.47
N ILE A 631 7.39 28.50 -12.61
CA ILE A 631 8.05 27.40 -13.33
C ILE A 631 8.01 26.14 -12.47
N TYR A 632 8.31 26.28 -11.17
CA TYR A 632 8.16 25.20 -10.20
C TYR A 632 6.74 24.64 -10.20
N GLU A 633 5.73 25.50 -10.04
CA GLU A 633 4.32 25.07 -10.03
C GLU A 633 3.95 24.33 -11.31
N LYS A 634 4.47 24.79 -12.47
CA LYS A 634 4.21 24.11 -13.74
C LYS A 634 4.90 22.75 -13.82
N VAL A 635 6.13 22.63 -13.33
CA VAL A 635 6.83 21.34 -13.31
C VAL A 635 6.12 20.36 -12.38
N LYS A 636 5.66 20.81 -11.21
CA LYS A 636 4.85 20.01 -10.30
C LYS A 636 3.54 19.54 -10.95
N GLU A 637 2.80 20.45 -11.59
CA GLU A 637 1.57 20.12 -12.32
C GLU A 637 1.81 19.04 -13.39
N LEU A 638 2.94 19.13 -14.11
CA LEU A 638 3.31 18.14 -15.13
C LEU A 638 3.78 16.81 -14.55
N ILE A 639 4.35 16.79 -13.34
CA ILE A 639 4.66 15.54 -12.63
C ILE A 639 3.35 14.83 -12.26
N GLU A 640 2.38 15.58 -11.73
CA GLU A 640 1.10 15.06 -11.22
C GLU A 640 0.12 14.60 -12.31
N ASN A 641 0.12 15.23 -13.49
CA ASN A 641 -0.77 14.92 -14.62
C ASN A 641 -0.02 14.23 -15.76
#